data_AF-A0AA92DNT6-F1
#
_entry.id   AF-A0AA92DNT6-F1
#
_cell.length_a   1.000
_cell.length_b   1.000
_cell.length_c   1.000
_cell.angle_alpha   90.00
_cell.angle_beta   90.00
_cell.angle_gamma   90.00
#
_symmetry.space_group_name_H-M   'P 1'
#
loop_
_entity.id
_entity.type
_entity.pdbx_description
1 polymer ?
#
loop_
_entity_poly.entity_id
_entity_poly.type
_entity_poly.pdbx_seq_one_letter_code
_entity_poly.pdbx_strand_id
1 'polypeptide(L)'
;MAWDHHRQHQRWAERQLMLTARALGESLRARKSIPHLSDVEFTVFSQTGEDGIIEWLIQNLPIRSESFIEFGVQDYTESNTRYLMRNRNWRGFVLDANVTHIETIRNDDIYWRHDLVAMSAFITKENVNELLSRNGGGGGGGGEVGLLSIDIDGNDYWVFDAIDVVRPDIVICEYNAVLGDLHALTIPYDCAFQRSIAHPSWLYFGASIRALEQAAARKGYVLVGSNGAGHNAFFVRAELASHLSIADRSARPSLFRESRAEDGSLSHVGGVERAALIADMPVLDLETGRTAPLAGHGQLYSRDWQTRMGGRRG
;
A
#
# COMPACT_ATOMS: atom_id res chain seq x y z
N MET A 1 -7.71 -29.87 24.34
CA MET A 1 -8.67 -30.56 23.45
C MET A 1 -9.41 -29.61 22.52
N ALA A 2 -10.44 -28.86 22.94
CA ALA A 2 -11.18 -27.96 22.02
C ALA A 2 -10.31 -26.87 21.35
N TRP A 3 -9.38 -26.27 22.12
CA TRP A 3 -8.40 -25.29 21.63
C TRP A 3 -7.40 -25.87 20.62
N ASP A 4 -6.98 -27.12 20.81
CA ASP A 4 -6.03 -27.78 19.90
C ASP A 4 -6.72 -28.20 18.60
N HIS A 5 -7.96 -28.67 18.69
CA HIS A 5 -8.79 -28.94 17.52
C HIS A 5 -9.03 -27.68 16.69
N HIS A 6 -9.38 -26.55 17.33
CA HIS A 6 -9.58 -25.28 16.62
C HIS A 6 -8.32 -24.83 15.87
N ARG A 7 -7.15 -24.86 16.53
CA ARG A 7 -5.86 -24.54 15.89
C ARG A 7 -5.51 -25.49 14.75
N GLN A 8 -5.83 -26.77 14.89
CA GLN A 8 -5.62 -27.75 13.82
C GLN A 8 -6.50 -27.48 12.60
N HIS A 9 -7.77 -27.13 12.80
CA HIS A 9 -8.67 -26.75 11.72
C HIS A 9 -8.22 -25.49 11.00
N GLN A 10 -7.80 -24.45 11.73
CA GLN A 10 -7.23 -23.23 11.11
C GLN A 10 -5.99 -23.54 10.28
N ARG A 11 -5.06 -24.36 10.79
CA ARG A 11 -3.86 -24.78 10.03
C ARG A 11 -4.21 -25.55 8.75
N TRP A 12 -5.23 -26.39 8.76
CA TRP A 12 -5.67 -27.08 7.55
C TRP A 12 -6.35 -26.14 6.55
N ALA A 13 -7.19 -25.21 7.03
CA ALA A 13 -7.81 -24.19 6.19
C ALA A 13 -6.75 -23.31 5.52
N GLU A 14 -5.75 -22.82 6.27
CA GLU A 14 -4.63 -22.05 5.70
C GLU A 14 -3.83 -22.86 4.68
N ARG A 15 -3.56 -24.15 4.94
CA ARG A 15 -2.86 -25.00 3.96
C ARG A 15 -3.65 -25.14 2.67
N GLN A 16 -4.98 -25.31 2.75
CA GLN A 16 -5.82 -25.35 1.56
C GLN A 16 -5.81 -23.99 0.84
N LEU A 17 -5.94 -22.88 1.58
CA LEU A 17 -5.87 -21.53 1.01
C LEU A 17 -4.55 -21.30 0.26
N MET A 18 -3.42 -21.69 0.85
CA MET A 18 -2.10 -21.60 0.20
C MET A 18 -2.01 -22.47 -1.07
N LEU A 19 -2.58 -23.69 -1.06
CA LEU A 19 -2.59 -24.56 -2.24
C LEU A 19 -3.46 -23.98 -3.36
N THR A 20 -4.63 -23.43 -3.02
CA THR A 20 -5.51 -22.74 -3.98
C THR A 20 -4.84 -21.51 -4.57
N ALA A 21 -4.22 -20.68 -3.73
CA ALA A 21 -3.50 -19.48 -4.18
C ALA A 21 -2.33 -19.83 -5.11
N ARG A 22 -1.60 -20.91 -4.85
CA ARG A 22 -0.57 -21.45 -5.76
C ARG A 22 -1.14 -21.85 -7.11
N ALA A 23 -2.27 -22.56 -7.12
CA ALA A 23 -2.94 -22.94 -8.36
C ALA A 23 -3.42 -21.72 -9.17
N LEU A 24 -3.96 -20.70 -8.49
CA LEU A 24 -4.33 -19.41 -9.11
C LEU A 24 -3.09 -18.70 -9.66
N GLY A 25 -2.00 -18.62 -8.88
CA GLY A 25 -0.74 -18.03 -9.32
C GLY A 25 -0.15 -18.71 -10.56
N GLU A 26 -0.20 -20.04 -10.66
CA GLU A 26 0.20 -20.76 -11.87
C GLU A 26 -0.72 -20.45 -13.06
N SER A 27 -2.02 -20.29 -12.83
CA SER A 27 -2.96 -19.84 -13.87
C SER A 27 -2.67 -18.42 -14.35
N LEU A 28 -2.30 -17.51 -13.45
CA LEU A 28 -1.92 -16.14 -13.78
C LEU A 28 -0.65 -16.06 -14.64
N ARG A 29 0.29 -17.01 -14.51
CA ARG A 29 1.54 -17.04 -15.28
C ARG A 29 1.30 -17.06 -16.80
N ALA A 30 0.19 -17.65 -17.24
CA ALA A 30 -0.22 -17.68 -18.64
C ALA A 30 -0.74 -16.32 -19.16
N ARG A 31 -1.16 -15.41 -18.27
CA ARG A 31 -1.69 -14.09 -18.62
C ARG A 31 -0.54 -13.10 -18.83
N LYS A 32 0.00 -13.04 -20.04
CA LYS A 32 1.07 -12.09 -20.39
C LYS A 32 0.59 -10.67 -20.67
N SER A 33 -0.70 -10.50 -20.93
CA SER A 33 -1.35 -9.20 -21.13
C SER A 33 -2.65 -9.17 -20.33
N ILE A 34 -2.91 -8.04 -19.68
CA ILE A 34 -4.09 -7.83 -18.83
C ILE A 34 -4.71 -6.44 -19.10
N PRO A 35 -6.04 -6.29 -19.02
CA PRO A 35 -6.67 -4.97 -19.14
C PRO A 35 -6.27 -4.05 -17.98
N HIS A 36 -6.45 -4.50 -16.73
CA HIS A 36 -6.13 -3.77 -15.51
C HIS A 36 -5.42 -4.69 -14.50
N LEU A 37 -4.66 -4.12 -13.55
CA LEU A 37 -4.11 -4.90 -12.41
C LEU A 37 -5.20 -5.60 -11.59
N SER A 38 -6.39 -5.01 -11.48
CA SER A 38 -7.50 -5.63 -10.76
C SER A 38 -7.95 -6.99 -11.34
N ASP A 39 -7.59 -7.30 -12.60
CA ASP A 39 -7.97 -8.56 -13.26
C ASP A 39 -7.10 -9.75 -12.85
N VAL A 40 -6.06 -9.52 -12.05
CA VAL A 40 -5.16 -10.56 -11.52
C VAL A 40 -5.21 -10.68 -10.00
N GLU A 41 -6.18 -10.01 -9.37
CA GLU A 41 -6.35 -10.02 -7.92
C GLU A 41 -6.79 -11.39 -7.39
N PHE A 42 -6.20 -11.76 -6.25
CA PHE A 42 -6.73 -12.73 -5.31
C PHE A 42 -6.20 -12.37 -3.92
N THR A 43 -6.83 -12.93 -2.89
CA THR A 43 -6.52 -12.66 -1.49
C THR A 43 -6.13 -13.94 -0.76
N VAL A 44 -5.07 -13.86 0.03
CA VAL A 44 -4.67 -14.87 1.01
C VAL A 44 -4.46 -14.21 2.37
N PHE A 45 -3.62 -13.17 2.41
CA PHE A 45 -3.31 -12.41 3.63
C PHE A 45 -3.39 -10.89 3.42
N SER A 46 -3.35 -10.39 2.19
CA SER A 46 -3.59 -8.96 1.92
C SER A 46 -5.01 -8.53 2.30
N GLN A 47 -5.23 -7.24 2.53
CA GLN A 47 -6.56 -6.70 2.85
C GLN A 47 -7.53 -6.89 1.68
N THR A 48 -7.03 -6.74 0.45
CA THR A 48 -7.84 -6.89 -0.76
C THR A 48 -7.16 -7.81 -1.76
N GLY A 49 -6.82 -7.35 -2.96
CA GLY A 49 -6.34 -8.20 -4.06
C GLY A 49 -4.82 -8.22 -4.25
N GLU A 50 -4.06 -7.61 -3.34
CA GLU A 50 -2.64 -7.33 -3.52
C GLU A 50 -1.81 -8.61 -3.71
N ASP A 51 -2.15 -9.71 -3.03
CA ASP A 51 -1.42 -10.98 -3.16
C ASP A 51 -1.34 -11.46 -4.61
N GLY A 52 -2.44 -11.33 -5.36
CA GLY A 52 -2.51 -11.70 -6.78
C GLY A 52 -1.77 -10.74 -7.70
N ILE A 53 -1.88 -9.44 -7.44
CA ILE A 53 -1.13 -8.41 -8.18
C ILE A 53 0.37 -8.63 -8.01
N ILE A 54 0.83 -8.81 -6.77
CA ILE A 54 2.24 -9.02 -6.44
C ILE A 54 2.75 -10.31 -7.09
N GLU A 55 2.01 -11.42 -6.98
CA GLU A 55 2.41 -12.68 -7.62
C GLU A 55 2.52 -12.52 -9.14
N TRP A 56 1.57 -11.84 -9.79
CA TRP A 56 1.64 -11.59 -11.23
C TRP A 56 2.81 -10.69 -11.64
N LEU A 57 3.08 -9.62 -10.89
CA LEU A 57 4.22 -8.73 -11.15
C LEU A 57 5.54 -9.50 -11.04
N ILE A 58 5.75 -10.23 -9.96
CA ILE A 58 6.99 -11.00 -9.75
C ILE A 58 7.19 -12.08 -10.82
N GLN A 59 6.11 -12.67 -11.34
CA GLN A 59 6.20 -13.66 -12.44
C GLN A 59 6.54 -13.05 -13.80
N ASN A 60 6.33 -11.74 -13.99
CA ASN A 60 6.53 -11.06 -15.28
C ASN A 60 7.66 -10.03 -15.24
N LEU A 61 8.27 -9.77 -14.09
CA LEU A 61 9.41 -8.88 -13.93
C LEU A 61 10.70 -9.66 -13.62
N PRO A 62 11.86 -9.25 -14.16
CA PRO A 62 13.15 -9.78 -13.75
C PRO A 62 13.55 -9.17 -12.40
N ILE A 63 12.96 -9.69 -11.31
CA ILE A 63 13.25 -9.25 -9.95
C ILE A 63 14.73 -9.52 -9.60
N ARG A 64 15.40 -8.51 -9.06
CA ARG A 64 16.83 -8.49 -8.72
C ARG A 64 17.13 -9.03 -7.34
N SER A 65 16.16 -8.97 -6.43
CA SER A 65 16.34 -9.34 -5.03
C SER A 65 15.08 -10.01 -4.47
N GLU A 66 15.22 -11.20 -3.90
CA GLU A 66 14.14 -11.92 -3.21
C GLU A 66 14.00 -11.42 -1.76
N SER A 67 13.81 -10.11 -1.63
CA SER A 67 13.59 -9.43 -0.36
C SER A 67 12.48 -8.41 -0.46
N PHE A 68 11.79 -8.19 0.65
CA PHE A 68 10.77 -7.16 0.74
C PHE A 68 10.91 -6.35 2.02
N ILE A 69 10.35 -5.14 1.98
CA ILE A 69 10.15 -4.26 3.12
C ILE A 69 8.68 -3.85 3.15
N GLU A 70 8.05 -3.90 4.32
CA GLU A 70 6.67 -3.40 4.50
C GLU A 70 6.56 -2.56 5.76
N PHE A 71 5.95 -1.38 5.62
CA PHE A 71 5.67 -0.45 6.71
C PHE A 71 4.18 -0.53 7.10
N GLY A 72 3.88 -0.34 8.38
CA GLY A 72 2.52 -0.35 8.94
C GLY A 72 1.84 -1.72 8.92
N VAL A 73 2.59 -2.78 9.22
CA VAL A 73 2.08 -4.16 9.11
C VAL A 73 1.07 -4.57 10.17
N GLN A 74 0.81 -3.74 11.18
CA GLN A 74 0.09 -4.15 12.38
C GLN A 74 0.68 -5.47 12.92
N ASP A 75 -0.17 -6.44 13.29
CA ASP A 75 0.28 -7.77 13.74
C ASP A 75 0.70 -8.72 12.61
N TYR A 76 0.76 -8.22 11.36
CA TYR A 76 1.13 -8.93 10.14
C TYR A 76 0.18 -10.11 9.82
N THR A 77 -1.01 -10.19 10.41
CA THR A 77 -2.04 -11.17 10.02
C THR A 77 -2.71 -10.79 8.71
N GLU A 78 -2.94 -9.50 8.51
CA GLU A 78 -3.34 -8.87 7.25
C GLU A 78 -2.17 -8.03 6.72
N SER A 79 -1.59 -8.38 5.56
CA SER A 79 -0.42 -7.66 4.99
C SER A 79 -0.16 -8.03 3.53
N ASN A 80 0.50 -7.13 2.80
CA ASN A 80 0.80 -7.31 1.38
C ASN A 80 1.91 -8.35 1.14
N THR A 81 2.79 -8.59 2.11
CA THR A 81 3.97 -9.42 1.92
C THR A 81 3.94 -10.79 2.60
N ARG A 82 2.96 -11.08 3.47
CA ARG A 82 2.88 -12.38 4.15
C ARG A 82 2.68 -13.55 3.19
N TYR A 83 1.85 -13.39 2.15
CA TYR A 83 1.69 -14.44 1.14
C TYR A 83 3.00 -14.65 0.36
N LEU A 84 3.64 -13.56 -0.06
CA LEU A 84 4.91 -13.60 -0.78
C LEU A 84 5.98 -14.36 0.01
N MET A 85 6.16 -14.03 1.28
CA MET A 85 7.07 -14.72 2.19
C MET A 85 6.74 -16.21 2.29
N ARG A 86 5.47 -16.57 2.55
CA ARG A 86 5.07 -17.97 2.72
C ARG A 86 5.12 -18.78 1.42
N ASN A 87 4.83 -18.16 0.29
CA ASN A 87 4.72 -18.82 -0.99
C ASN A 87 6.09 -19.02 -1.65
N ARG A 88 6.94 -17.97 -1.61
CA ARG A 88 8.22 -17.88 -2.34
C ARG A 88 9.45 -17.83 -1.44
N ASN A 89 9.27 -17.82 -0.12
CA ASN A 89 10.35 -17.80 0.87
C ASN A 89 11.29 -16.59 0.75
N TRP A 90 10.73 -15.43 0.37
CA TRP A 90 11.46 -14.16 0.36
C TRP A 90 11.81 -13.70 1.77
N ARG A 91 12.94 -12.99 1.90
CA ARG A 91 13.39 -12.40 3.16
C ARG A 91 12.64 -11.09 3.43
N GLY A 92 12.20 -10.89 4.67
CA GLY A 92 11.34 -9.77 5.02
C GLY A 92 11.92 -8.85 6.08
N PHE A 93 11.69 -7.53 5.90
CA PHE A 93 11.83 -6.55 6.97
C PHE A 93 10.50 -5.79 7.14
N VAL A 94 9.84 -5.98 8.27
CA VAL A 94 8.53 -5.39 8.56
C VAL A 94 8.60 -4.43 9.74
N LEU A 95 7.87 -3.32 9.65
CA LEU A 95 7.82 -2.30 10.69
C LEU A 95 6.39 -1.91 11.02
N ASP A 96 6.15 -1.63 12.30
CA ASP A 96 4.90 -1.07 12.81
C ASP A 96 5.19 -0.14 14.00
N ALA A 97 4.37 0.89 14.20
CA ALA A 97 4.56 1.80 15.34
C ALA A 97 4.22 1.14 16.68
N ASN A 98 3.34 0.13 16.69
CA ASN A 98 2.87 -0.50 17.92
C ASN A 98 3.77 -1.67 18.33
N VAL A 99 4.38 -1.57 19.52
CA VAL A 99 5.25 -2.61 20.07
C VAL A 99 4.52 -3.94 20.26
N THR A 100 3.25 -3.92 20.67
CA THR A 100 2.46 -5.13 20.91
C THR A 100 2.19 -5.89 19.61
N HIS A 101 1.97 -5.17 18.51
CA HIS A 101 1.84 -5.78 17.19
C HIS A 101 3.12 -6.53 16.79
N ILE A 102 4.29 -5.90 16.97
CA ILE A 102 5.59 -6.51 16.68
C ILE A 102 5.89 -7.71 17.59
N GLU A 103 5.50 -7.64 18.86
CA GLU A 103 5.59 -8.78 19.78
C GLU A 103 4.71 -9.96 19.32
N THR A 104 3.52 -9.69 18.79
CA THR A 104 2.67 -10.73 18.18
C THR A 104 3.39 -11.41 17.02
N ILE A 105 4.02 -10.65 16.12
CA ILE A 105 4.78 -11.20 14.99
C ILE A 105 5.91 -12.11 15.48
N ARG A 106 6.70 -11.64 16.45
CA ARG A 106 7.86 -12.37 16.99
C ARG A 106 7.47 -13.67 17.71
N ASN A 107 6.24 -13.76 18.20
CA ASN A 107 5.69 -14.95 18.87
C ASN A 107 4.94 -15.89 17.91
N ASP A 108 4.69 -15.50 16.66
CA ASP A 108 4.08 -16.34 15.63
C ASP A 108 5.13 -17.33 15.06
N ASP A 109 4.67 -18.53 14.69
CA ASP A 109 5.46 -19.57 14.02
C ASP A 109 6.18 -19.06 12.76
N ILE A 110 5.64 -18.05 12.07
CA ILE A 110 6.28 -17.47 10.88
C ILE A 110 7.67 -16.91 11.18
N TYR A 111 7.90 -16.40 12.39
CA TYR A 111 9.13 -15.69 12.73
C TYR A 111 10.35 -16.62 12.83
N TRP A 112 10.13 -17.88 13.22
CA TRP A 112 11.20 -18.90 13.21
C TRP A 112 11.24 -19.70 11.90
N ARG A 113 10.14 -19.74 11.14
CA ARG A 113 10.05 -20.51 9.88
C ARG A 113 10.57 -19.75 8.67
N HIS A 114 10.67 -18.44 8.74
CA HIS A 114 11.12 -17.58 7.65
C HIS A 114 12.17 -16.58 8.14
N ASP A 115 13.00 -16.11 7.21
CA ASP A 115 13.96 -15.03 7.47
C ASP A 115 13.20 -13.69 7.49
N LEU A 116 12.65 -13.36 8.66
CA LEU A 116 11.82 -12.20 8.91
C LEU A 116 12.39 -11.39 10.07
N VAL A 117 12.63 -10.11 9.82
CA VAL A 117 12.95 -9.12 10.85
C VAL A 117 11.72 -8.26 11.09
N ALA A 118 11.25 -8.21 12.34
CA ALA A 118 10.13 -7.35 12.75
C ALA A 118 10.61 -6.30 13.75
N MET A 119 10.32 -5.03 13.49
CA MET A 119 10.81 -3.90 14.29
C MET A 119 9.69 -2.91 14.62
N SER A 120 9.65 -2.48 15.88
CA SER A 120 8.76 -1.38 16.26
C SER A 120 9.42 -0.04 16.00
N ALA A 121 8.80 0.80 15.18
CA ALA A 121 9.27 2.15 14.88
C ALA A 121 8.12 3.03 14.37
N PHE A 122 8.01 4.26 14.89
CA PHE A 122 7.22 5.30 14.26
C PHE A 122 8.04 5.93 13.12
N ILE A 123 7.66 5.68 11.87
CA ILE A 123 8.45 6.04 10.69
C ILE A 123 8.23 7.51 10.37
N THR A 124 9.34 8.22 10.13
CA THR A 124 9.36 9.64 9.78
C THR A 124 10.24 9.85 8.57
N LYS A 125 10.10 11.01 7.92
CA LYS A 125 10.98 11.45 6.84
C LYS A 125 12.45 11.44 7.28
N GLU A 126 12.72 11.77 8.54
CA GLU A 126 14.07 11.91 9.08
C GLU A 126 14.72 10.56 9.39
N ASN A 127 13.96 9.56 9.84
CA ASN A 127 14.53 8.29 10.32
C ASN A 127 14.49 7.14 9.30
N VAL A 128 13.70 7.24 8.23
CA VAL A 128 13.44 6.10 7.34
C VAL A 128 14.72 5.52 6.72
N ASN A 129 15.64 6.38 6.27
CA ASN A 129 16.90 5.91 5.68
C ASN A 129 17.82 5.22 6.69
N GLU A 130 17.81 5.65 7.96
CA GLU A 130 18.57 5.00 9.03
C GLU A 130 17.98 3.62 9.35
N LEU A 131 16.66 3.51 9.45
CA LEU A 131 15.95 2.25 9.68
C LEU A 131 16.25 1.23 8.58
N LEU A 132 16.20 1.67 7.32
CA LEU A 132 16.47 0.85 6.14
C LEU A 132 17.94 0.45 6.03
N SER A 133 18.89 1.35 6.31
CA SER A 133 20.32 1.03 6.23
C SER A 133 20.75 -0.01 7.25
N ARG A 134 20.10 -0.07 8.41
CA ARG A 134 20.43 -1.02 9.48
C ARG A 134 19.88 -2.42 9.25
N ASN A 135 18.72 -2.54 8.60
CA ASN A 135 17.94 -3.78 8.60
C ASN A 135 17.32 -4.16 7.25
N GLY A 136 17.24 -3.23 6.29
CA GLY A 136 16.51 -3.41 5.02
C GLY A 136 17.40 -3.58 3.78
N GLY A 137 18.72 -3.36 3.89
CA GLY A 137 19.67 -3.48 2.78
C GLY A 137 20.74 -4.53 3.05
N GLY A 138 20.86 -5.52 2.17
CA GLY A 138 21.98 -6.47 2.18
C GLY A 138 23.32 -5.73 2.33
N GLY A 139 24.20 -6.30 3.16
CA GLY A 139 25.40 -5.63 3.67
C GLY A 139 26.17 -4.77 2.65
N GLY A 140 26.39 -3.50 3.01
CA GLY A 140 27.53 -2.71 2.55
C GLY A 140 27.51 -2.13 1.13
N GLY A 141 26.41 -2.21 0.36
CA GLY A 141 26.32 -1.54 -0.93
C GLY A 141 24.87 -1.37 -1.40
N GLY A 142 24.41 -0.12 -1.53
CA GLY A 142 23.10 0.34 -2.02
C GLY A 142 22.07 -0.77 -2.33
N GLY A 143 21.18 -1.04 -1.37
CA GLY A 143 20.41 -2.28 -1.30
C GLY A 143 19.36 -2.44 -2.40
N GLU A 144 19.61 -3.38 -3.30
CA GLU A 144 18.61 -3.93 -4.21
C GLU A 144 17.52 -4.65 -3.38
N VAL A 145 16.26 -4.20 -3.53
CA VAL A 145 15.08 -4.75 -2.85
C VAL A 145 14.09 -5.21 -3.91
N GLY A 146 13.40 -6.32 -3.70
CA GLY A 146 12.39 -6.78 -4.67
C GLY A 146 11.11 -5.97 -4.57
N LEU A 147 10.62 -5.76 -3.35
CA LEU A 147 9.36 -5.06 -3.08
C LEU A 147 9.47 -4.14 -1.85
N LEU A 148 8.94 -2.92 -1.98
CA LEU A 148 8.70 -2.01 -0.85
C LEU A 148 7.22 -1.68 -0.79
N SER A 149 6.57 -1.90 0.35
CA SER A 149 5.18 -1.53 0.60
C SER A 149 5.11 -0.47 1.70
N ILE A 150 4.48 0.66 1.40
CA ILE A 150 4.34 1.83 2.28
C ILE A 150 2.85 2.06 2.51
N ASP A 151 2.40 1.76 3.72
CA ASP A 151 1.05 2.02 4.21
C ASP A 151 1.18 2.38 5.69
N ILE A 152 1.19 3.68 6.00
CA ILE A 152 1.41 4.19 7.37
C ILE A 152 0.32 5.18 7.81
N ASP A 153 -0.83 5.17 7.11
CA ASP A 153 -2.02 5.97 7.45
C ASP A 153 -1.74 7.48 7.59
N GLY A 154 -0.84 8.07 6.79
CA GLY A 154 -0.43 9.45 7.03
C GLY A 154 0.67 9.99 6.12
N ASN A 155 1.92 9.89 6.56
CA ASN A 155 3.06 10.54 5.92
C ASN A 155 3.63 9.75 4.72
N ASP A 156 2.83 8.91 4.08
CA ASP A 156 3.21 7.94 3.04
C ASP A 156 4.03 8.59 1.92
N TYR A 157 3.56 9.73 1.41
CA TYR A 157 4.28 10.53 0.42
C TYR A 157 5.63 11.02 0.93
N TRP A 158 5.68 11.57 2.15
CA TRP A 158 6.89 12.17 2.71
C TRP A 158 7.96 11.12 3.02
N VAL A 159 7.53 9.96 3.51
CA VAL A 159 8.38 8.80 3.74
C VAL A 159 8.90 8.26 2.40
N PHE A 160 8.02 8.04 1.41
CA PHE A 160 8.43 7.57 0.09
C PHE A 160 9.42 8.52 -0.61
N ASP A 161 9.15 9.83 -0.57
CA ASP A 161 10.00 10.85 -1.18
C ASP A 161 11.41 10.86 -0.55
N ALA A 162 11.51 10.69 0.77
CA ALA A 162 12.78 10.67 1.49
C ALA A 162 13.66 9.42 1.27
N ILE A 163 13.08 8.27 0.92
CA ILE A 163 13.86 7.02 0.79
C ILE A 163 14.86 7.12 -0.36
N ASP A 164 16.17 7.05 -0.08
CA ASP A 164 17.22 7.09 -1.10
C ASP A 164 18.31 6.02 -0.93
N VAL A 165 18.25 5.22 0.15
CA VAL A 165 19.24 4.19 0.48
C VAL A 165 18.92 2.79 -0.08
N VAL A 166 17.70 2.57 -0.55
CA VAL A 166 17.26 1.34 -1.21
C VAL A 166 16.65 1.64 -2.56
N ARG A 167 16.69 0.64 -3.45
CA ARG A 167 16.04 0.73 -4.76
C ARG A 167 15.17 -0.52 -4.93
N PRO A 168 13.85 -0.45 -4.70
CA PRO A 168 12.96 -1.57 -4.95
C PRO A 168 12.75 -1.83 -6.45
N ASP A 169 12.40 -3.06 -6.87
CA ASP A 169 11.89 -3.31 -8.23
C ASP A 169 10.41 -2.96 -8.34
N ILE A 170 9.66 -3.22 -7.27
CA ILE A 170 8.24 -2.91 -7.09
C ILE A 170 8.09 -2.00 -5.86
N VAL A 171 7.30 -0.94 -6.00
CA VAL A 171 6.86 -0.10 -4.88
C VAL A 171 5.34 -0.14 -4.81
N ILE A 172 4.80 -0.39 -3.63
CA ILE A 172 3.38 -0.25 -3.30
C ILE A 172 3.28 0.94 -2.35
N CYS A 173 2.38 1.87 -2.62
CA CYS A 173 2.18 3.02 -1.75
C CYS A 173 0.70 3.34 -1.64
N GLU A 174 0.23 3.55 -0.40
CA GLU A 174 -1.14 3.94 -0.12
C GLU A 174 -1.40 5.36 -0.65
N TYR A 175 -2.49 5.52 -1.41
CA TYR A 175 -3.02 6.84 -1.76
C TYR A 175 -4.39 7.06 -1.17
N ASN A 176 -4.64 8.30 -0.75
CA ASN A 176 -5.93 8.75 -0.30
C ASN A 176 -6.78 9.18 -1.50
N ALA A 177 -7.64 8.27 -1.98
CA ALA A 177 -8.58 8.55 -3.07
C ALA A 177 -9.55 9.70 -2.77
N VAL A 178 -9.72 10.13 -1.50
CA VAL A 178 -10.55 11.31 -1.15
C VAL A 178 -9.93 12.59 -1.73
N LEU A 179 -8.60 12.68 -1.84
CA LEU A 179 -7.90 13.83 -2.42
C LEU A 179 -8.03 13.92 -3.95
N GLY A 180 -8.60 12.90 -4.59
CA GLY A 180 -8.90 12.85 -6.01
C GLY A 180 -7.71 12.50 -6.91
N ASP A 181 -7.95 12.55 -8.22
CA ASP A 181 -7.00 12.13 -9.27
C ASP A 181 -6.48 13.29 -10.13
N LEU A 182 -7.01 14.50 -9.95
CA LEU A 182 -6.65 15.65 -10.81
C LEU A 182 -5.44 16.45 -10.30
N HIS A 183 -5.23 16.50 -8.99
CA HIS A 183 -4.24 17.40 -8.36
C HIS A 183 -3.20 16.62 -7.56
N ALA A 184 -1.94 17.09 -7.56
CA ALA A 184 -0.86 16.51 -6.75
C ALA A 184 -0.91 17.07 -5.32
N LEU A 185 -1.79 16.50 -4.49
CA LEU A 185 -2.07 16.96 -3.14
C LEU A 185 -1.52 15.97 -2.10
N THR A 186 -1.01 16.49 -0.99
CA THR A 186 -0.66 15.68 0.20
C THR A 186 -0.99 16.46 1.46
N ILE A 187 -1.17 15.77 2.58
CA ILE A 187 -1.19 16.45 3.88
C ILE A 187 0.16 17.18 4.11
N PRO A 188 0.19 18.34 4.78
CA PRO A 188 1.44 18.93 5.24
C PRO A 188 2.20 17.97 6.14
N TYR A 189 3.53 17.94 6.03
CA TYR A 189 4.35 17.05 6.85
C TYR A 189 4.24 17.41 8.33
N ASP A 190 3.93 16.41 9.14
CA ASP A 190 4.04 16.46 10.60
C ASP A 190 4.61 15.12 11.07
N CYS A 191 5.80 15.14 11.69
CA CYS A 191 6.47 13.92 12.14
C CYS A 191 5.74 13.20 13.29
N ALA A 192 4.72 13.81 13.90
CA ALA A 192 3.86 13.22 14.93
C ALA A 192 2.44 12.91 14.41
N PHE A 193 2.22 13.01 13.09
CA PHE A 193 0.90 12.87 12.47
C PHE A 193 0.22 11.56 12.85
N GLN A 194 -1.02 11.65 13.30
CA GLN A 194 -1.90 10.51 13.52
C GLN A 194 -3.28 10.84 12.95
N ARG A 195 -3.72 10.09 11.95
CA ARG A 195 -5.00 10.28 11.24
C ARG A 195 -6.22 10.36 12.17
N SER A 196 -6.23 9.56 13.24
CA SER A 196 -7.30 9.53 14.23
C SER A 196 -7.39 10.79 15.08
N ILE A 197 -6.28 11.53 15.23
CA ILE A 197 -6.20 12.80 15.96
C ILE A 197 -6.44 13.96 14.99
N ALA A 198 -5.89 13.88 13.78
CA ALA A 198 -5.89 14.96 12.81
C ALA A 198 -7.30 15.33 12.34
N HIS A 199 -8.22 14.37 12.23
CA HIS A 199 -9.61 14.66 11.90
C HIS A 199 -10.57 13.53 12.35
N PRO A 200 -11.73 13.83 12.97
CA PRO A 200 -12.65 12.80 13.50
C PRO A 200 -13.22 11.87 12.43
N SER A 201 -13.31 12.32 11.17
CA SER A 201 -13.77 11.45 10.08
C SER A 201 -12.79 10.34 9.72
N TRP A 202 -11.53 10.45 10.16
CA TRP A 202 -10.42 9.62 9.70
C TRP A 202 -10.25 9.67 8.18
N LEU A 203 -10.62 10.73 7.47
CA LEU A 203 -10.40 10.80 6.01
C LEU A 203 -9.23 11.70 5.60
N TYR A 204 -8.64 12.40 6.55
CA TYR A 204 -7.54 13.31 6.32
C TYR A 204 -6.22 12.59 6.62
N PHE A 205 -5.52 12.16 5.57
CA PHE A 205 -4.23 11.46 5.62
C PHE A 205 -3.62 11.39 4.20
N GLY A 206 -2.35 11.00 4.11
CA GLY A 206 -1.76 10.51 2.87
C GLY A 206 -1.59 11.55 1.77
N ALA A 207 -1.64 11.06 0.54
CA ALA A 207 -1.49 11.86 -0.66
C ALA A 207 -2.40 11.36 -1.78
N SER A 208 -2.68 12.22 -2.75
CA SER A 208 -3.40 11.85 -3.96
C SER A 208 -2.55 10.94 -4.84
N ILE A 209 -3.20 10.17 -5.73
CA ILE A 209 -2.46 9.35 -6.70
C ILE A 209 -1.47 10.19 -7.52
N ARG A 210 -1.87 11.41 -7.90
CA ARG A 210 -1.04 12.30 -8.71
C ARG A 210 0.23 12.74 -7.97
N ALA A 211 0.14 12.95 -6.65
CA ALA A 211 1.31 13.25 -5.82
C ALA A 211 2.29 12.06 -5.79
N LEU A 212 1.78 10.83 -5.63
CA LEU A 212 2.62 9.63 -5.65
C LEU A 212 3.24 9.37 -7.02
N GLU A 213 2.50 9.58 -8.13
CA GLU A 213 3.06 9.50 -9.49
C GLU A 213 4.25 10.45 -9.68
N GLN A 214 4.14 11.69 -9.20
CA GLN A 214 5.23 12.65 -9.30
C GLN A 214 6.45 12.24 -8.48
N ALA A 215 6.25 11.77 -7.23
CA ALA A 215 7.34 11.26 -6.40
C ALA A 215 8.00 10.04 -7.05
N ALA A 216 7.20 9.08 -7.53
CA ALA A 216 7.67 7.88 -8.22
C ALA A 216 8.49 8.24 -9.46
N ALA A 217 7.99 9.16 -10.30
CA ALA A 217 8.68 9.59 -11.51
C ALA A 217 10.04 10.23 -11.22
N ARG A 218 10.14 11.09 -10.20
CA ARG A 218 11.43 11.68 -9.77
C ARG A 218 12.44 10.62 -9.34
N LYS A 219 11.96 9.49 -8.84
CA LYS A 219 12.77 8.37 -8.35
C LYS A 219 12.99 7.27 -9.40
N GLY A 220 12.53 7.46 -10.64
CA GLY A 220 12.74 6.52 -11.74
C GLY A 220 11.74 5.37 -11.79
N TYR A 221 10.55 5.54 -11.22
CA TYR A 221 9.45 4.58 -11.24
C TYR A 221 8.29 5.07 -12.10
N VAL A 222 7.47 4.13 -12.57
CA VAL A 222 6.24 4.41 -13.31
C VAL A 222 5.07 3.64 -12.70
N LEU A 223 3.90 4.26 -12.70
CA LEU A 223 2.65 3.61 -12.27
C LEU A 223 2.29 2.48 -13.23
N VAL A 224 1.92 1.33 -12.66
CA VAL A 224 1.39 0.17 -13.41
C VAL A 224 -0.06 -0.13 -13.10
N GLY A 225 -0.65 0.55 -12.11
CA GLY A 225 -2.06 0.50 -11.76
C GLY A 225 -2.27 0.62 -10.26
N SER A 226 -3.51 0.40 -9.81
CA SER A 226 -3.85 0.21 -8.40
C SER A 226 -4.60 -1.10 -8.21
N ASN A 227 -4.76 -1.51 -6.95
CA ASN A 227 -5.79 -2.49 -6.60
C ASN A 227 -7.19 -1.97 -6.97
N GLY A 228 -8.14 -2.89 -7.05
CA GLY A 228 -9.55 -2.68 -7.39
C GLY A 228 -10.29 -1.90 -6.31
N ALA A 229 -9.84 -2.02 -5.06
CA ALA A 229 -10.37 -1.29 -3.92
C ALA A 229 -9.93 0.18 -3.87
N GLY A 230 -8.92 0.57 -4.65
CA GLY A 230 -8.59 1.97 -4.91
C GLY A 230 -7.84 2.68 -3.78
N HIS A 231 -6.91 1.98 -3.12
CA HIS A 231 -6.08 2.55 -2.05
C HIS A 231 -4.59 2.20 -2.17
N ASN A 232 -4.23 1.08 -2.80
CA ASN A 232 -2.81 0.70 -3.03
C ASN A 232 -2.41 0.94 -4.48
N ALA A 233 -1.46 1.85 -4.72
CA ALA A 233 -0.87 2.11 -6.02
C ALA A 233 0.41 1.31 -6.22
N PHE A 234 0.57 0.72 -7.40
CA PHE A 234 1.71 -0.12 -7.75
C PHE A 234 2.60 0.60 -8.75
N PHE A 235 3.87 0.74 -8.40
CA PHE A 235 4.90 1.33 -9.23
C PHE A 235 6.01 0.30 -9.48
N VAL A 236 6.62 0.37 -10.66
CA VAL A 236 7.80 -0.44 -10.99
C VAL A 236 8.89 0.47 -11.53
N ARG A 237 10.15 0.03 -11.42
CA ARG A 237 11.25 0.76 -12.07
C ARG A 237 10.95 0.99 -13.55
N ALA A 238 11.22 2.18 -14.06
CA ALA A 238 10.89 2.55 -15.43
C ALA A 238 11.51 1.59 -16.46
N GLU A 239 12.74 1.11 -16.22
CA GLU A 239 13.41 0.14 -17.09
C GLU A 239 12.75 -1.25 -17.11
N LEU A 240 11.97 -1.59 -16.08
CA LEU A 240 11.26 -2.86 -15.97
C LEU A 240 9.88 -2.84 -16.62
N ALA A 241 9.31 -1.65 -16.84
CA ALA A 241 7.93 -1.50 -17.29
C ALA A 241 7.66 -2.06 -18.71
N SER A 242 8.71 -2.24 -19.52
CA SER A 242 8.63 -2.85 -20.86
C SER A 242 8.35 -4.35 -20.82
N HIS A 243 8.58 -5.01 -19.68
CA HIS A 243 8.24 -6.42 -19.48
C HIS A 243 6.74 -6.65 -19.23
N LEU A 244 5.99 -5.58 -18.94
CA LEU A 244 4.58 -5.66 -18.57
C LEU A 244 3.67 -5.19 -19.71
N SER A 245 2.66 -6.00 -20.03
CA SER A 245 1.56 -5.61 -20.92
C SER A 245 0.30 -5.38 -20.11
N ILE A 246 0.02 -4.11 -19.79
CA ILE A 246 -1.17 -3.67 -19.05
C ILE A 246 -1.82 -2.57 -19.89
N ALA A 247 -3.06 -2.77 -20.31
CA ALA A 247 -3.74 -1.86 -21.24
C ALA A 247 -4.06 -0.51 -20.59
N ASP A 248 -4.54 -0.52 -19.36
CA ASP A 248 -4.89 0.66 -18.58
C ASP A 248 -4.23 0.60 -17.20
N ARG A 249 -3.32 1.54 -16.98
CA ARG A 249 -2.50 1.68 -15.77
C ARG A 249 -3.02 2.77 -14.83
N SER A 250 -4.20 3.34 -15.12
CA SER A 250 -4.79 4.36 -14.25
C SER A 250 -5.14 3.77 -12.88
N ALA A 251 -4.98 4.58 -11.84
CA ALA A 251 -5.49 4.23 -10.52
C ALA A 251 -7.02 4.31 -10.48
N ARG A 252 -7.61 3.51 -9.60
CA ARG A 252 -9.05 3.42 -9.41
C ARG A 252 -9.51 4.28 -8.23
N PRO A 253 -10.71 4.86 -8.26
CA PRO A 253 -11.24 5.46 -7.05
C PRO A 253 -11.55 4.40 -5.99
N SER A 254 -11.45 4.77 -4.71
CA SER A 254 -11.93 3.94 -3.61
C SER A 254 -13.46 4.03 -3.46
N LEU A 255 -14.10 2.91 -3.15
CA LEU A 255 -15.51 2.84 -2.77
C LEU A 255 -15.72 2.61 -1.26
N PHE A 256 -14.67 2.70 -0.46
CA PHE A 256 -14.76 2.54 0.99
C PHE A 256 -15.64 3.60 1.65
N ARG A 257 -16.35 3.14 2.69
CA ARG A 257 -17.27 3.93 3.52
C ARG A 257 -16.79 3.89 4.97
N GLU A 258 -15.50 4.19 5.14
CA GLU A 258 -14.75 4.09 6.40
C GLU A 258 -14.83 5.35 7.28
N SER A 259 -15.46 6.41 6.75
CA SER A 259 -15.61 7.68 7.46
C SER A 259 -16.29 7.49 8.81
N ARG A 260 -15.81 8.22 9.82
CA ARG A 260 -16.34 8.15 11.19
C ARG A 260 -17.09 9.40 11.63
N ALA A 261 -17.99 9.23 12.59
CA ALA A 261 -18.58 10.31 13.36
C ALA A 261 -17.67 10.69 14.56
N GLU A 262 -18.01 11.77 15.28
CA GLU A 262 -17.24 12.26 16.43
C GLU A 262 -17.13 11.22 17.57
N ASP A 263 -18.09 10.32 17.70
CA ASP A 263 -18.08 9.23 18.67
C ASP A 263 -17.23 8.02 18.24
N GLY A 264 -16.60 8.10 17.07
CA GLY A 264 -15.78 7.05 16.47
C GLY A 264 -16.54 5.97 15.71
N SER A 265 -17.88 6.00 15.69
CA SER A 265 -18.70 5.06 14.92
C SER A 265 -18.59 5.31 13.41
N LEU A 266 -18.84 4.30 12.58
CA LEU A 266 -18.84 4.47 11.13
C LEU A 266 -20.06 5.31 10.70
N SER A 267 -19.78 6.45 10.06
CA SER A 267 -20.79 7.33 9.45
C SER A 267 -21.18 6.88 8.03
N HIS A 268 -20.33 6.05 7.41
CA HIS A 268 -20.54 5.49 6.08
C HIS A 268 -20.73 6.51 4.96
N VAL A 269 -20.22 7.74 5.07
CA VAL A 269 -20.15 8.66 3.93
C VAL A 269 -19.25 8.06 2.85
N GLY A 270 -19.71 8.05 1.60
CA GLY A 270 -19.05 7.40 0.47
C GLY A 270 -18.96 8.28 -0.77
N GLY A 271 -18.25 7.78 -1.79
CA GLY A 271 -18.09 8.46 -3.07
C GLY A 271 -17.49 9.86 -2.93
N VAL A 272 -18.01 10.81 -3.71
CA VAL A 272 -17.51 12.20 -3.77
C VAL A 272 -17.86 13.03 -2.53
N GLU A 273 -18.85 12.61 -1.74
CA GLU A 273 -19.27 13.32 -0.52
C GLU A 273 -18.21 13.26 0.58
N ARG A 274 -17.28 12.30 0.51
CA ARG A 274 -16.17 12.14 1.45
C ARG A 274 -15.27 13.38 1.53
N ALA A 275 -14.98 14.03 0.41
CA ALA A 275 -14.16 15.23 0.40
C ALA A 275 -14.80 16.40 1.16
N ALA A 276 -16.14 16.46 1.21
CA ALA A 276 -16.84 17.50 1.96
C ALA A 276 -16.57 17.40 3.47
N LEU A 277 -16.28 16.21 4.01
CA LEU A 277 -15.98 16.03 5.43
C LEU A 277 -14.64 16.63 5.85
N ILE A 278 -13.71 16.82 4.91
CA ILE A 278 -12.36 17.34 5.16
C ILE A 278 -12.07 18.59 4.32
N ALA A 279 -13.13 19.27 3.87
CA ALA A 279 -13.07 20.40 2.95
C ALA A 279 -12.20 21.57 3.48
N ASP A 280 -12.25 21.80 4.79
CA ASP A 280 -11.52 22.87 5.46
C ASP A 280 -10.09 22.47 5.87
N MET A 281 -9.73 21.18 5.71
CA MET A 281 -8.42 20.70 6.13
C MET A 281 -7.33 21.16 5.17
N PRO A 282 -6.16 21.60 5.68
CA PRO A 282 -5.09 22.10 4.84
C PRO A 282 -4.44 20.97 4.04
N VAL A 283 -4.21 21.16 2.75
CA VAL A 283 -3.42 20.25 1.91
C VAL A 283 -2.34 21.04 1.19
N LEU A 284 -1.16 20.44 1.03
CA LEU A 284 -0.08 20.97 0.23
C LEU A 284 -0.27 20.54 -1.22
N ASP A 285 -0.33 21.51 -2.12
CA ASP A 285 -0.24 21.30 -3.55
C ASP A 285 1.22 21.32 -3.99
N LEU A 286 1.70 20.19 -4.49
CA LEU A 286 3.10 19.98 -4.85
C LEU A 286 3.51 20.69 -6.15
N GLU A 287 2.55 21.06 -6.99
CA GLU A 287 2.81 21.79 -8.23
C GLU A 287 3.01 23.29 -7.95
N THR A 288 2.28 23.83 -6.97
CA THR A 288 2.36 25.26 -6.61
C THR A 288 3.22 25.55 -5.38
N GLY A 289 3.51 24.53 -4.56
CA GLY A 289 4.19 24.66 -3.27
C GLY A 289 3.37 25.39 -2.20
N ARG A 290 2.05 25.55 -2.40
CA ARG A 290 1.17 26.28 -1.49
C ARG A 290 0.29 25.33 -0.69
N THR A 291 0.09 25.65 0.58
CA THR A 291 -0.88 24.98 1.44
C THR A 291 -2.18 25.78 1.49
N ALA A 292 -3.31 25.14 1.21
CA ALA A 292 -4.63 25.73 1.27
C ALA A 292 -5.67 24.66 1.72
N PRO A 293 -6.87 25.05 2.17
CA PRO A 293 -7.94 24.09 2.43
C PRO A 293 -8.27 23.25 1.18
N LEU A 294 -8.63 21.97 1.36
CA LEU A 294 -8.97 21.07 0.25
C LEU A 294 -10.02 21.66 -0.71
N ALA A 295 -11.03 22.35 -0.17
CA ALA A 295 -12.06 23.03 -0.95
C ALA A 295 -11.51 24.11 -1.90
N GLY A 296 -10.31 24.63 -1.65
CA GLY A 296 -9.63 25.64 -2.46
C GLY A 296 -9.06 25.12 -3.78
N HIS A 297 -8.99 23.80 -3.99
CA HIS A 297 -8.39 23.20 -5.18
C HIS A 297 -9.38 22.94 -6.33
N GLY A 298 -10.65 23.33 -6.18
CA GLY A 298 -11.65 23.21 -7.24
C GLY A 298 -12.08 21.76 -7.47
N GLN A 299 -12.07 21.29 -8.71
CA GLN A 299 -12.54 19.95 -9.06
C GLN A 299 -11.48 18.90 -8.71
N LEU A 300 -11.76 18.02 -7.75
CA LEU A 300 -10.82 16.98 -7.32
C LEU A 300 -10.80 15.74 -8.23
N TYR A 301 -11.94 15.40 -8.83
CA TYR A 301 -12.15 14.11 -9.50
C TYR A 301 -12.38 14.25 -11.00
N SER A 302 -11.73 13.40 -11.79
CA SER A 302 -12.03 13.25 -13.22
C SER A 302 -13.44 12.69 -13.44
N ARG A 303 -13.94 12.81 -14.68
CA ARG A 303 -15.26 12.25 -15.05
C ARG A 303 -15.33 10.74 -14.87
N ASP A 304 -14.23 10.02 -15.12
CA ASP A 304 -14.18 8.56 -14.93
C ASP A 304 -14.33 8.21 -13.45
N TRP A 305 -13.55 8.86 -12.58
CA TRP A 305 -13.62 8.67 -11.14
C TRP A 305 -14.99 9.03 -10.56
N GLN A 306 -15.59 10.14 -10.99
CA GLN A 306 -16.95 10.53 -10.61
C GLN A 306 -17.99 9.47 -11.02
N THR A 307 -17.87 8.94 -12.24
CA THR A 307 -18.79 7.92 -12.75
C THR A 307 -18.70 6.64 -11.93
N ARG A 308 -17.48 6.18 -11.62
CA ARG A 308 -17.23 4.97 -10.83
C ARG A 308 -17.68 5.11 -9.37
N MET A 309 -17.54 6.30 -8.78
CA MET A 309 -17.99 6.58 -7.42
C MET A 309 -19.51 6.82 -7.28
N GLY A 310 -20.28 6.65 -8.36
CA GLY A 310 -21.73 6.77 -8.33
C GLY A 310 -22.22 8.22 -8.38
N GLY A 311 -21.49 9.12 -9.05
CA GLY A 311 -21.98 10.46 -9.39
C GLY A 311 -23.37 10.35 -9.99
N ARG A 312 -24.38 10.76 -9.21
CA ARG A 312 -25.77 10.83 -9.67
C ARG A 312 -25.76 11.61 -10.98
N ARG A 313 -26.27 11.02 -12.05
CA ARG A 313 -26.72 11.79 -13.22
C ARG A 313 -27.84 12.70 -12.70
N GLY A 314 -27.49 13.93 -12.36
CA GLY A 314 -28.40 15.06 -12.26
C GLY A 314 -28.50 15.72 -13.61
#